data_AF-A0A3D8RYB8-F1
#
_entry.id   AF-A0A3D8RYB8-F1
#
_cell.length_a   1.000
_cell.length_b   1.000
_cell.length_c   1.000
_cell.angle_alpha   90.00
_cell.angle_beta   90.00
_cell.angle_gamma   90.00
#
_symmetry.space_group_name_H-M   'P 1'
#
loop_
_entity.id
_entity.type
_entity.pdbx_description
1 polymer ?
#
loop_
_entity_poly.entity_id
_entity_poly.type
_entity_poly.pdbx_seq_one_letter_code
_entity_poly.pdbx_strand_id
1 'polypeptide(L)'
;MHFKDYTPRLNFLKDSASSLSSMSPSTAAYLMSAHNAIFHEDHKPLNQRLHDSFCGACGCPRRSEHTKVASIKKSQKRVTPSPAKGLTADGATVYKCLRCGRRTVTPSRTLSKPAPPIIPIVDSTAAKAQPDQALASRTAENASSKKRAKARKQGGLQALLATKQSQAGPSKSLDLFDFLQ
;
A
#
# COMPACT_ATOMS: atom_id res chain seq x y z
N MET A 1 4.55 -32.34 -1.30
CA MET A 1 5.44 -31.32 -0.70
C MET A 1 4.58 -30.15 -0.28
N HIS A 2 4.87 -29.50 0.84
CA HIS A 2 4.03 -28.40 1.31
C HIS A 2 4.49 -27.08 0.67
N PHE A 3 3.56 -26.19 0.30
CA PHE A 3 3.88 -24.89 -0.31
C PHE A 3 5.01 -24.10 0.39
N LYS A 4 5.10 -24.23 1.73
CA LYS A 4 6.14 -23.57 2.55
C LYS A 4 7.55 -24.01 2.17
N ASP A 5 7.74 -25.26 1.75
CA ASP A 5 9.02 -25.83 1.35
C ASP A 5 9.57 -25.16 0.08
N TYR A 6 8.68 -24.58 -0.74
CA TYR A 6 9.06 -23.85 -1.96
C TYR A 6 9.44 -22.39 -1.73
N THR A 7 9.28 -21.84 -0.51
CA THR A 7 9.59 -20.43 -0.22
C THR A 7 10.96 -19.96 -0.72
N PRO A 8 12.10 -20.65 -0.44
CA PRO A 8 13.41 -20.21 -0.95
C PRO A 8 13.48 -20.26 -2.48
N ARG A 9 12.88 -21.29 -3.09
CA ARG A 9 12.82 -21.44 -4.56
C ARG A 9 11.99 -20.34 -5.21
N LEU A 10 10.84 -19.99 -4.65
CA LEU A 10 9.98 -18.92 -5.15
C LEU A 10 10.68 -17.56 -5.07
N ASN A 11 11.37 -17.28 -3.97
CA ASN A 11 12.15 -16.05 -3.82
C ASN A 11 13.28 -15.99 -4.86
N PHE A 12 14.06 -17.07 -5.00
CA PHE A 12 15.11 -17.17 -6.01
C PHE A 12 14.57 -16.92 -7.43
N LEU A 13 13.51 -17.62 -7.83
CA LEU A 13 12.92 -17.45 -9.17
C LEU A 13 12.45 -16.02 -9.42
N LYS A 14 11.84 -15.39 -8.42
CA LYS A 14 11.36 -14.01 -8.51
C LYS A 14 12.50 -13.01 -8.61
N ASP A 15 13.53 -13.17 -7.79
CA ASP A 15 14.66 -12.24 -7.73
C ASP A 15 15.53 -12.36 -8.98
N SER A 16 15.83 -13.59 -9.42
CA SER A 16 16.53 -13.84 -10.70
C SER A 16 15.75 -13.31 -11.89
N ALA A 17 14.42 -13.48 -11.93
CA ALA A 17 13.58 -12.92 -12.99
C ALA A 17 13.63 -11.38 -13.00
N SER A 18 13.64 -10.75 -11.83
CA SER A 18 13.71 -9.30 -11.70
C SER A 18 15.05 -8.76 -12.19
N SER A 19 16.17 -9.38 -11.80
CA SER A 19 17.52 -9.02 -12.25
C SER A 19 17.72 -9.18 -13.75
N LEU A 20 17.18 -10.25 -14.34
CA LEU A 20 17.29 -10.51 -15.78
C LEU A 20 16.27 -9.72 -16.62
N SER A 21 15.32 -9.01 -16.01
CA SER A 21 14.21 -8.38 -16.73
C SER A 21 14.64 -7.32 -17.75
N SER A 22 15.80 -6.68 -17.57
CA SER A 22 16.38 -5.72 -18.53
C SER A 22 17.23 -6.37 -19.61
N MET A 23 18.02 -7.39 -19.26
CA MET A 23 18.97 -8.02 -20.18
C MET A 23 18.31 -9.10 -21.04
N SER A 24 17.42 -9.89 -20.45
CA SER A 24 16.68 -10.94 -21.14
C SER A 24 15.24 -11.04 -20.59
N PRO A 25 14.31 -10.23 -21.12
CA PRO A 25 12.88 -10.33 -20.79
C PRO A 25 12.31 -11.72 -21.07
N SER A 26 12.86 -12.42 -22.06
CA SER A 26 12.46 -13.77 -22.43
C SER A 26 12.77 -14.79 -21.33
N THR A 27 14.00 -14.75 -20.79
CA THR A 27 14.45 -15.63 -19.70
C THR A 27 13.78 -15.26 -18.39
N ALA A 28 13.65 -13.97 -18.08
CA ALA A 28 12.94 -13.49 -16.91
C ALA A 28 11.50 -14.03 -16.86
N ALA A 29 10.80 -14.00 -18.00
CA ALA A 29 9.46 -14.54 -18.11
C ALA A 29 9.41 -16.06 -17.92
N TYR A 30 10.40 -16.80 -18.41
CA TYR A 30 10.48 -18.25 -18.20
C TYR A 30 10.61 -18.57 -16.71
N LEU A 31 11.53 -17.92 -16.00
CA LEU A 31 11.67 -18.07 -14.54
C LEU A 31 10.39 -17.74 -13.79
N MET A 32 9.73 -16.64 -14.19
CA MET A 32 8.46 -16.25 -13.60
C MET A 32 7.30 -17.19 -13.95
N SER A 33 7.32 -17.83 -15.12
CA SER A 33 6.35 -18.86 -15.48
C SER A 33 6.50 -20.11 -14.61
N ALA A 34 7.73 -20.51 -14.31
CA ALA A 34 8.02 -21.59 -13.36
C ALA A 34 7.59 -21.22 -11.93
N HIS A 35 7.80 -19.96 -11.53
CA HIS A 35 7.28 -19.43 -10.27
C HIS A 35 5.75 -19.53 -10.22
N ASN A 36 5.05 -19.07 -11.25
CA ASN A 36 3.58 -19.10 -11.30
C ASN A 36 3.03 -20.52 -11.34
N ALA A 37 3.72 -21.46 -11.98
CA ALA A 37 3.33 -22.87 -12.01
C ALA A 37 3.20 -23.42 -10.58
N ILE A 38 4.16 -23.17 -9.69
CA ILE A 38 4.10 -23.61 -8.29
C ILE A 38 2.87 -23.03 -7.57
N PHE A 39 2.52 -21.77 -7.83
CA PHE A 39 1.31 -21.16 -7.27
C PHE A 39 0.03 -21.83 -7.80
N HIS A 40 0.01 -22.22 -9.07
CA HIS A 40 -1.13 -22.89 -9.69
C HIS A 40 -1.32 -24.32 -9.16
N GLU A 41 -0.24 -25.09 -9.02
CA GLU A 41 -0.26 -26.45 -8.45
C GLU A 41 -0.82 -26.43 -7.02
N ASP A 42 -0.43 -25.44 -6.21
CA ASP A 42 -0.90 -25.29 -4.83
C ASP A 42 -2.21 -24.46 -4.71
N HIS A 43 -2.89 -24.18 -5.83
CA HIS A 43 -4.13 -23.40 -5.92
C HIS A 43 -4.10 -22.04 -5.20
N LYS A 44 -2.93 -21.39 -5.14
CA LYS A 44 -2.77 -20.09 -4.50
C LYS A 44 -2.86 -18.95 -5.52
N PRO A 45 -3.58 -17.87 -5.20
CA PRO A 45 -3.57 -16.68 -6.04
C PRO A 45 -2.20 -15.99 -5.98
N LEU A 46 -1.79 -15.37 -7.08
CA LEU A 46 -0.60 -14.53 -7.12
C LEU A 46 -0.87 -13.22 -6.36
N ASN A 47 0.18 -12.66 -5.75
CA ASN A 47 0.09 -11.38 -5.07
C ASN A 47 -0.19 -10.24 -6.07
N GLN A 48 -1.00 -9.25 -5.67
CA GLN A 48 -1.28 -8.05 -6.47
C GLN A 48 0.01 -7.37 -6.97
N ARG A 49 1.04 -7.23 -6.11
CA ARG A 49 2.33 -6.66 -6.51
C ARG A 49 2.96 -7.42 -7.68
N LEU A 50 2.82 -8.74 -7.69
CA LEU A 50 3.35 -9.58 -8.76
C LEU A 50 2.53 -9.43 -10.05
N HIS A 51 1.21 -9.30 -9.93
CA HIS A 51 0.34 -8.98 -11.07
C HIS A 51 0.61 -7.62 -11.68
N ASP A 52 1.10 -6.64 -10.91
CA ASP A 52 1.45 -5.31 -11.39
C ASP A 52 2.83 -5.32 -12.10
N SER A 53 3.77 -6.15 -11.64
CA SER A 53 5.12 -6.24 -12.22
C SER A 53 5.24 -7.24 -13.37
N PHE A 54 4.46 -8.32 -13.36
CA PHE A 54 4.55 -9.42 -14.33
C PHE A 54 3.17 -9.88 -14.82
N CYS A 55 3.15 -10.48 -16.01
CA CYS A 55 1.96 -11.15 -16.50
C CYS A 55 1.71 -12.43 -15.69
N GLY A 56 0.54 -12.55 -15.06
CA GLY A 56 0.17 -13.72 -14.26
C GLY A 56 0.00 -15.02 -15.06
N ALA A 57 0.16 -14.99 -16.38
CA ALA A 57 0.02 -16.15 -17.24
C ALA A 57 1.35 -16.67 -17.79
N CYS A 58 2.08 -15.82 -18.50
CA CYS A 58 3.35 -16.19 -19.12
C CYS A 58 4.57 -15.68 -18.36
N GLY A 59 4.38 -14.98 -17.24
CA GLY A 59 5.47 -14.43 -16.44
C GLY A 59 6.18 -13.21 -17.05
N CYS A 60 5.77 -12.74 -18.24
CA CYS A 60 6.46 -11.64 -18.92
C CYS A 60 6.45 -10.33 -18.09
N PRO A 61 7.60 -9.66 -17.91
CA PRO A 61 7.67 -8.38 -17.20
C PRO A 61 6.75 -7.32 -17.84
N ARG A 62 6.01 -6.59 -17.02
CA ARG A 62 5.14 -5.49 -17.48
C ARG A 62 5.96 -4.23 -17.70
N ARG A 63 6.56 -4.14 -18.87
CA ARG A 63 7.20 -2.93 -19.39
C ARG A 63 6.40 -2.37 -20.56
N SER A 64 6.59 -1.09 -20.88
CA SER A 64 5.93 -0.40 -22.00
C SER A 64 6.11 -1.14 -23.34
N GLU A 65 7.27 -1.77 -23.53
CA GLU A 65 7.62 -2.55 -24.72
C GLU A 65 6.80 -3.86 -24.87
N HIS A 66 6.43 -4.49 -23.76
CA HIS A 66 5.82 -5.83 -23.73
C HIS A 66 4.40 -5.86 -23.17
N THR A 67 3.88 -4.73 -22.69
CA THR A 67 2.54 -4.61 -22.12
C THR A 67 1.87 -3.32 -22.56
N LYS A 68 0.70 -3.44 -23.19
CA LYS A 68 -0.18 -2.31 -23.48
C LYS A 68 -1.06 -2.03 -22.27
N VAL A 69 -1.12 -0.78 -21.84
CA VAL A 69 -1.96 -0.33 -20.72
C VAL A 69 -3.07 0.56 -21.27
N ALA A 70 -4.31 0.27 -20.91
CA ALA A 70 -5.48 1.09 -21.25
C ALA A 70 -6.25 1.43 -19.98
N SER A 71 -6.56 2.70 -19.75
CA SER A 71 -7.41 3.12 -18.64
C SER A 71 -8.84 3.32 -19.11
N ILE A 72 -9.77 2.65 -18.44
CA ILE A 72 -11.20 2.82 -18.62
C ILE A 72 -11.64 3.83 -17.57
N LYS A 73 -11.95 5.06 -18.02
CA LYS A 73 -12.59 6.08 -17.18
C LYS A 73 -14.08 5.81 -17.13
N LYS A 74 -14.69 5.89 -15.95
CA LYS A 74 -16.15 5.83 -15.83
C LYS A 74 -16.73 7.12 -16.41
N SER A 75 -17.56 7.02 -17.45
CA SER A 75 -18.31 8.17 -17.96
C SER A 75 -19.34 8.58 -16.90
N GLN A 76 -19.23 9.81 -16.39
CA GLN A 76 -20.23 10.42 -15.52
C GLN A 76 -21.46 10.79 -16.36
N LYS A 77 -22.21 9.82 -16.89
CA LYS A 77 -23.62 10.10 -17.22
C LYS A 77 -24.36 10.26 -15.90
N ARG A 78 -25.07 11.38 -15.75
CA ARG A 78 -25.88 11.77 -14.58
C ARG A 78 -26.80 10.61 -14.17
N VAL A 79 -26.33 9.75 -13.28
CA VAL A 79 -27.18 8.83 -12.53
C VAL A 79 -27.15 9.36 -11.11
N THR A 80 -28.34 9.73 -10.66
CA THR A 80 -28.65 10.27 -9.33
C THR A 80 -27.90 9.51 -8.23
N PRO A 81 -27.28 10.21 -7.26
CA PRO A 81 -26.47 9.56 -6.23
C PRO A 81 -27.40 8.81 -5.27
N SER A 82 -27.37 7.48 -5.34
CA SER A 82 -27.99 6.64 -4.30
C SER A 82 -27.09 6.60 -3.06
N PRO A 83 -27.64 6.67 -1.83
CA PRO A 83 -26.88 6.78 -0.58
C PRO A 83 -26.37 5.41 -0.08
N ALA A 84 -25.75 4.62 -0.97
CA ALA A 84 -25.14 3.34 -0.60
C ALA A 84 -23.61 3.50 -0.49
N LYS A 85 -23.17 3.75 0.75
CA LYS A 85 -21.82 3.57 1.33
C LYS A 85 -20.67 3.22 0.34
N GLY A 86 -19.89 4.23 -0.01
CA GLY A 86 -18.45 4.23 0.33
C GLY A 86 -17.41 3.72 -0.68
N LEU A 87 -17.77 3.34 -1.90
CA LEU A 87 -16.77 3.00 -2.94
C LEU A 87 -17.24 3.52 -4.31
N THR A 88 -16.86 4.74 -4.68
CA THR A 88 -16.99 5.19 -6.06
C THR A 88 -15.96 4.45 -6.91
N ALA A 89 -16.38 3.43 -7.66
CA ALA A 89 -15.52 2.78 -8.64
C ALA A 89 -15.11 3.79 -9.71
N ASP A 90 -13.86 4.26 -9.64
CA ASP A 90 -13.34 5.42 -10.39
C ASP A 90 -12.85 5.04 -11.81
N GLY A 91 -12.96 3.77 -12.17
CA GLY A 91 -12.52 3.22 -13.45
C GLY A 91 -11.79 1.88 -13.28
N ALA A 92 -11.13 1.43 -14.34
CA ALA A 92 -10.29 0.24 -14.33
C ALA A 92 -9.08 0.39 -15.26
N THR A 93 -7.94 -0.17 -14.89
CA THR A 93 -6.76 -0.26 -15.74
C THR A 93 -6.67 -1.66 -16.33
N VAL A 94 -6.61 -1.73 -17.65
CA VAL A 94 -6.48 -2.98 -18.40
C VAL A 94 -5.05 -3.10 -18.91
N TYR A 95 -4.37 -4.16 -18.48
CA TYR A 95 -3.05 -4.53 -18.97
C TYR A 95 -3.17 -5.68 -19.97
N LYS A 96 -2.73 -5.48 -21.21
CA LYS A 96 -2.65 -6.51 -22.25
C LYS A 96 -1.19 -6.92 -22.43
N CYS A 97 -0.87 -8.17 -22.13
CA CYS A 97 0.45 -8.73 -22.41
C CYS A 97 0.63 -8.93 -23.91
N LEU A 98 1.74 -8.44 -24.48
CA LEU A 98 2.04 -8.57 -25.91
C LEU A 98 2.66 -9.92 -26.26
N ARG A 99 3.20 -10.64 -25.27
CA ARG A 99 3.79 -11.98 -25.48
C ARG A 99 2.72 -13.08 -25.61
N CYS A 100 1.72 -13.09 -24.72
CA CYS A 100 0.68 -14.14 -24.70
C CYS A 100 -0.73 -13.62 -25.01
N GLY A 101 -0.90 -12.33 -25.26
CA GLY A 101 -2.20 -11.72 -25.56
C GLY A 101 -3.18 -11.58 -24.39
N ARG A 102 -2.88 -12.18 -23.23
CA ARG A 102 -3.80 -12.18 -22.07
C ARG A 102 -4.00 -10.77 -21.50
N ARG A 103 -5.24 -10.50 -21.10
CA ARG A 103 -5.67 -9.23 -20.51
C ARG A 103 -5.87 -9.40 -19.00
N THR A 104 -5.39 -8.44 -18.21
CA THR A 104 -5.60 -8.35 -16.77
C THR A 104 -6.28 -7.02 -16.48
N VAL A 105 -7.40 -7.05 -15.74
CA VAL A 105 -8.15 -5.83 -15.39
C VAL A 105 -7.95 -5.58 -13.89
N THR A 106 -7.37 -4.44 -13.54
CA THR A 106 -7.26 -3.99 -12.16
C THR A 106 -8.26 -2.86 -11.92
N PRO A 107 -9.18 -2.97 -10.95
CA PRO A 107 -10.11 -1.89 -10.64
C PRO A 107 -9.35 -0.69 -10.06
N SER A 108 -9.63 0.52 -10.55
CA SER A 108 -9.13 1.75 -9.94
C SER A 108 -9.93 2.01 -8.67
N ARG A 109 -9.33 1.71 -7.51
CA ARG A 109 -9.87 2.10 -6.21
C ARG A 109 -9.14 3.36 -5.77
N THR A 110 -9.73 4.52 -6.00
CA THR A 110 -9.34 5.72 -5.25
C THR A 110 -9.88 5.54 -3.84
N LEU A 111 -8.98 5.37 -2.87
CA LEU A 111 -9.33 5.62 -1.48
C LEU A 111 -9.61 7.12 -1.39
N SER A 112 -10.88 7.50 -1.39
CA SER A 112 -11.28 8.86 -1.04
C SER A 112 -10.73 9.13 0.36
N LYS A 113 -9.66 9.92 0.45
CA LYS A 113 -9.24 10.52 1.72
C LYS A 113 -10.46 11.31 2.22
N PRO A 114 -10.93 11.13 3.47
CA PRO A 114 -11.95 12.01 4.01
C PRO A 114 -11.41 13.44 3.95
N ALA A 115 -12.09 14.31 3.21
CA ALA A 115 -11.74 15.72 3.13
C ALA A 115 -11.81 16.33 4.55
N PRO A 116 -10.85 17.16 4.97
CA PRO A 116 -10.98 17.90 6.21
C PRO A 116 -12.22 18.83 6.13
N PRO A 117 -12.96 19.03 7.22
CA PRO A 117 -14.12 19.89 7.22
C PRO A 117 -13.71 21.32 6.85
N ILE A 118 -14.31 21.84 5.79
CA ILE A 118 -14.23 23.25 5.41
C ILE A 118 -14.96 24.03 6.51
N ILE A 119 -14.19 24.76 7.33
CA ILE A 119 -14.73 25.75 8.25
C ILE A 119 -15.05 26.99 7.40
N PRO A 120 -16.30 27.47 7.34
CA PRO A 120 -16.61 28.70 6.62
C PRO A 120 -15.97 29.89 7.35
N ILE A 121 -15.14 30.63 6.62
CA ILE A 121 -14.62 31.93 7.04
C ILE A 121 -15.78 32.92 6.88
N VAL A 122 -16.32 33.40 8.00
CA VAL A 122 -17.16 34.59 8.01
C VAL A 122 -16.26 35.78 8.30
N ASP A 123 -16.02 36.58 7.28
CA ASP A 123 -15.49 37.94 7.41
C ASP A 123 -16.66 38.86 7.73
N SER A 124 -16.59 39.58 8.86
CA SER A 124 -17.35 40.80 9.08
C SER A 124 -16.64 41.67 10.10
N THR A 125 -16.36 42.87 9.63
CA THR A 125 -15.70 44.00 10.25
C THR A 125 -16.56 44.73 11.30
N ALA A 126 -15.87 45.50 12.15
CA ALA A 126 -16.31 46.69 12.91
C ALA A 126 -16.79 46.56 14.37
N ALA A 127 -15.91 47.07 15.26
CA ALA A 127 -16.13 48.12 16.27
C ALA A 127 -16.77 47.84 17.67
N LYS A 128 -15.94 48.15 18.69
CA LYS A 128 -16.18 48.81 20.00
C LYS A 128 -16.71 48.04 21.23
N ALA A 129 -15.86 48.10 22.28
CA ALA A 129 -16.12 48.32 23.72
C ALA A 129 -16.90 47.31 24.61
N GLN A 130 -16.27 46.98 25.76
CA GLN A 130 -16.70 46.27 26.99
C GLN A 130 -17.91 46.91 27.74
N PRO A 131 -18.40 46.38 28.91
CA PRO A 131 -18.35 45.03 29.52
C PRO A 131 -19.72 44.51 30.10
N ASP A 132 -19.65 43.31 30.71
CA ASP A 132 -20.46 42.75 31.82
C ASP A 132 -21.80 41.98 31.61
N GLN A 133 -21.77 40.75 32.17
CA GLN A 133 -22.82 39.99 32.90
C GLN A 133 -24.11 39.58 32.14
N ALA A 134 -24.67 38.37 32.24
CA ALA A 134 -24.42 37.19 33.06
C ALA A 134 -25.17 35.96 32.49
N LEU A 135 -24.83 34.81 33.08
CA LEU A 135 -25.64 33.60 33.30
C LEU A 135 -25.69 32.46 32.27
N ALA A 136 -25.34 31.30 32.83
CA ALA A 136 -25.83 29.95 32.56
C ALA A 136 -25.11 29.12 31.49
N SER A 137 -24.06 28.43 31.96
CA SER A 137 -24.12 26.98 32.27
C SER A 137 -23.00 26.12 31.64
N ARG A 138 -22.13 25.62 32.55
CA ARG A 138 -21.42 24.34 32.50
C ARG A 138 -20.42 24.12 31.35
N THR A 139 -19.24 24.73 31.48
CA THR A 139 -18.00 24.26 30.83
C THR A 139 -17.03 23.72 31.89
N ALA A 140 -16.95 22.39 32.05
CA ALA A 140 -15.92 21.78 32.90
C ALA A 140 -15.56 20.34 32.50
N GLU A 141 -15.38 20.01 31.22
CA GLU A 141 -15.01 18.63 30.83
C GLU A 141 -13.95 18.51 29.72
N ASN A 142 -13.42 19.62 29.19
CA ASN A 142 -12.48 19.57 28.06
C ASN A 142 -11.13 20.28 28.27
N ALA A 143 -10.68 20.43 29.53
CA ALA A 143 -9.31 20.86 29.82
C ALA A 143 -8.31 19.68 29.98
N SER A 144 -8.81 18.45 30.16
CA SER A 144 -7.97 17.28 30.47
C SER A 144 -7.43 16.54 29.22
N SER A 145 -8.10 16.68 28.07
CA SER A 145 -7.76 15.93 26.85
C SER A 145 -6.51 16.49 26.13
N LYS A 146 -6.36 17.83 26.10
CA LYS A 146 -5.18 18.49 25.51
C LYS A 146 -3.89 18.27 26.32
N LYS A 147 -3.96 18.12 27.65
CA LYS A 147 -2.78 17.83 28.50
C LYS A 147 -2.26 16.40 28.33
N ARG A 148 -3.16 15.41 28.14
CA ARG A 148 -2.79 14.00 27.91
C ARG A 148 -2.12 13.74 26.56
N ALA A 149 -2.55 14.44 25.51
CA ALA A 149 -1.93 14.32 24.19
C ALA A 149 -0.49 14.87 24.16
N LYS A 150 -0.19 15.90 24.96
CA LYS A 150 1.14 16.50 25.06
C LYS A 150 2.11 15.61 25.86
N ALA A 151 1.64 14.99 26.96
CA ALA A 151 2.44 14.04 27.74
C ALA A 151 2.81 12.77 26.96
N ARG A 152 1.90 12.24 26.12
CA ARG A 152 2.19 11.10 25.25
C ARG A 152 3.22 11.39 24.16
N LYS A 153 3.33 12.63 23.70
CA LYS A 153 4.33 13.03 22.70
C LYS A 153 5.73 13.22 23.30
N GLN A 154 5.85 13.62 24.57
CA GLN A 154 7.15 13.82 25.21
C GLN A 154 7.74 12.54 25.83
N GLY A 155 6.93 11.56 26.22
CA GLY A 155 7.43 10.27 26.74
C GLY A 155 7.82 9.23 25.68
N GLY A 156 7.32 9.36 24.43
CA GLY A 156 7.56 8.36 23.39
C GLY A 156 8.98 8.33 22.83
N LEU A 157 9.70 9.45 22.84
CA LEU A 157 11.04 9.55 22.26
C LEU A 157 12.11 8.87 23.14
N GLN A 158 11.99 8.98 24.47
CA GLN A 158 12.91 8.30 25.41
C GLN A 158 12.73 6.77 25.39
N ALA A 159 11.50 6.28 25.21
CA ALA A 159 11.24 4.85 25.09
C ALA A 159 11.95 4.23 23.87
N LEU A 160 11.99 4.94 22.74
CA LEU A 160 12.69 4.50 21.53
C LEU A 160 14.22 4.48 21.67
N LEU A 161 14.79 5.40 22.47
CA LEU A 161 16.23 5.41 22.75
C LEU A 161 16.64 4.26 23.69
N ALA A 162 15.82 3.94 24.70
CA ALA A 162 16.08 2.82 25.60
C ALA A 162 16.06 1.46 24.89
N THR A 163 15.15 1.26 23.91
CA THR A 163 15.10 0.00 23.12
C THR A 163 16.37 -0.21 22.28
N LYS A 164 17.03 0.87 21.85
CA LYS A 164 18.27 0.77 21.06
C LYS A 164 19.48 0.36 21.91
N GLN A 165 19.45 0.62 23.22
CA GLN A 165 20.52 0.26 24.14
C GLN A 165 20.40 -1.18 24.66
N SER A 166 19.18 -1.75 24.68
CA SER A 166 18.94 -3.15 25.08
C SER A 166 19.33 -4.19 24.02
N GLN A 167 19.73 -3.75 22.81
CA GLN A 167 20.29 -4.62 21.76
C GLN A 167 21.84 -4.66 21.78
N ALA A 168 22.48 -4.13 22.82
CA ALA A 168 23.91 -4.29 23.07
C ALA A 168 24.13 -5.26 24.26
N GLY A 169 23.84 -6.54 24.02
CA GLY A 169 24.09 -7.67 24.93
C GLY A 169 24.11 -8.98 24.10
N PRO A 170 24.95 -9.98 24.45
CA PRO A 170 25.65 -10.83 23.50
C PRO A 170 24.71 -11.82 22.82
N SER A 171 24.13 -11.41 21.69
CA SER A 171 23.43 -12.30 20.78
C SER A 171 24.42 -12.71 19.71
N LYS A 172 24.85 -13.97 19.81
CA LYS A 172 25.60 -14.77 18.83
C LYS A 172 25.49 -14.19 17.41
N SER A 173 26.52 -13.45 16.99
CA SER A 173 26.76 -13.17 15.59
C SER A 173 27.04 -14.51 14.91
N LEU A 174 26.13 -14.96 14.06
CA LEU A 174 26.41 -16.07 13.16
C LEU A 174 27.38 -15.54 12.11
N ASP A 175 28.67 -15.77 12.34
CA ASP A 175 29.72 -15.43 11.40
C ASP A 175 29.62 -16.32 10.15
N LEU A 176 29.79 -15.70 8.99
CA LEU A 176 29.71 -16.34 7.67
C LEU A 176 30.73 -17.48 7.48
N PHE A 177 31.74 -17.56 8.35
CA PHE A 177 32.77 -18.60 8.34
C PHE A 177 32.32 -19.96 8.87
N ASP A 178 31.17 -20.06 9.55
CA ASP A 178 30.63 -21.34 10.07
C ASP A 178 29.98 -22.21 8.98
N PHE A 179 29.76 -21.66 7.78
CA PHE A 179 29.14 -22.38 6.64
C PHE A 179 30.15 -22.96 5.64
N LEU A 180 31.45 -22.79 5.87
CA LEU A 180 32.51 -23.15 4.92
C LEU A 180 33.25 -24.46 5.24
N GLN A 181 32.66 -25.35 6.03
CA GLN A 181 33.24 -26.67 6.36
C GLN A 181 32.50 -27.83 5.70
#